data_AF-K1S1N0-F1
#
_entry.id   AF-K1S1N0-F1
#
_cell.length_a   1.000
_cell.length_b   1.000
_cell.length_c   1.000
_cell.angle_alpha   90.00
_cell.angle_beta   90.00
_cell.angle_gamma   90.00
#
_symmetry.space_group_name_H-M   'P 1'
#
loop_
_entity.id
_entity.type
_entity.pdbx_description
1 polymer ?
#
loop_
_entity_poly.entity_id
_entity_poly.type
_entity_poly.pdbx_seq_one_letter_code
_entity_poly.pdbx_strand_id
1 'polypeptide(L)'
;MIEKMSFVTLAGPKTEIDYLVDHYLSKHDIHLENALSELSSAEQFTTFTEENPFKAMLTKSRELMLLVKNPEKATISKINVNKAQKFIDKIDEQIDDIRTEVANLEKQMDALNQDYAVLAPFKT
;
A
#
# COMPACT_ATOMS: atom_id res chain seq x y z
N MET A 1 25.64 -13.92 24.63
CA MET A 1 24.81 -14.73 25.54
C MET A 1 23.56 -15.09 24.76
N ILE A 2 23.26 -16.37 24.59
CA ILE A 2 22.04 -16.81 23.87
C ILE A 2 20.93 -16.93 24.90
N GLU A 3 19.83 -16.21 24.71
CA GLU A 3 18.67 -16.29 25.60
C GLU A 3 17.84 -17.53 25.28
N LYS A 4 17.33 -18.18 26.35
CA LYS A 4 16.52 -19.39 26.22
C LYS A 4 15.09 -19.01 25.85
N MET A 5 14.70 -19.31 24.61
CA MET A 5 13.34 -19.11 24.11
C MET A 5 12.35 -20.07 24.79
N SER A 6 11.10 -19.62 24.96
CA SER A 6 9.99 -20.45 25.44
C SER A 6 8.91 -20.53 24.36
N PHE A 7 8.43 -21.75 24.09
CA PHE A 7 7.35 -21.96 23.13
C PHE A 7 6.00 -21.66 23.78
N VAL A 8 5.17 -20.86 23.11
CA VAL A 8 3.82 -20.50 23.57
C VAL A 8 2.84 -20.74 22.45
N THR A 9 1.83 -21.57 22.70
CA THR A 9 0.72 -21.79 21.77
C THR A 9 -0.43 -20.85 22.10
N LEU A 10 -0.93 -20.12 21.11
CA LEU A 10 -1.99 -19.13 21.27
C LEU A 10 -3.15 -19.49 20.33
N ALA A 11 -4.36 -19.59 20.88
CA ALA A 11 -5.58 -19.91 20.14
C ALA A 11 -6.71 -18.98 20.59
N GLY A 12 -7.54 -18.54 19.66
CA GLY A 12 -8.65 -17.63 19.93
C GLY A 12 -9.56 -17.43 18.71
N PRO A 13 -10.67 -16.69 18.87
CA PRO A 13 -11.56 -16.36 17.76
C PRO A 13 -10.84 -15.58 16.66
N LYS A 14 -11.09 -15.93 15.39
CA LYS A 14 -10.52 -15.25 14.23
C LYS A 14 -10.82 -13.73 14.23
N THR A 15 -12.00 -13.35 14.71
CA THR A 15 -12.47 -11.96 14.78
C THR A 15 -11.73 -11.10 15.81
N GLU A 16 -10.95 -11.71 16.71
CA GLU A 16 -10.24 -11.00 17.78
C GLU A 16 -8.72 -10.96 17.56
N ILE A 17 -8.27 -11.25 16.33
CA ILE A 17 -6.83 -11.24 16.01
C ILE A 17 -6.19 -9.88 16.31
N ASP A 18 -6.85 -8.77 15.95
CA ASP A 18 -6.32 -7.42 16.18
C ASP A 18 -6.14 -7.14 17.68
N TYR A 19 -7.11 -7.56 18.51
CA TYR A 19 -7.00 -7.42 19.96
C TYR A 19 -5.82 -8.22 20.51
N LEU A 20 -5.64 -9.44 20.03
CA LEU A 20 -4.52 -10.32 20.38
C LEU A 20 -3.17 -9.70 20.03
N VAL A 21 -3.05 -9.16 18.81
CA VAL A 21 -1.84 -8.48 18.34
C VAL A 21 -1.54 -7.27 19.22
N ASP A 22 -2.51 -6.38 19.40
CA ASP A 22 -2.30 -5.11 20.10
C ASP A 22 -2.01 -5.29 21.60
N HIS A 23 -2.68 -6.23 22.26
CA HIS A 23 -2.60 -6.34 23.72
C HIS A 23 -1.53 -7.31 24.21
N TYR A 24 -1.20 -8.31 23.40
CA TYR A 24 -0.29 -9.40 23.79
C TYR A 24 0.95 -9.47 22.90
N LEU A 25 0.80 -9.62 21.59
CA LEU A 25 1.95 -9.90 20.72
C LEU A 25 2.88 -8.70 20.57
N SER A 26 2.35 -7.48 20.49
CA SER A 26 3.12 -6.25 20.28
C SER A 26 4.07 -5.88 21.42
N LYS A 27 3.89 -6.46 22.61
CA LYS A 27 4.62 -6.12 23.84
C LYS A 27 5.85 -7.00 24.09
N HIS A 28 6.05 -8.01 23.25
CA HIS A 28 7.10 -9.01 23.43
C HIS A 28 7.86 -9.22 22.13
N ASP A 29 9.15 -9.55 22.23
CA ASP A 29 9.94 -10.01 21.09
C ASP A 29 9.62 -11.48 20.81
N ILE A 30 8.66 -11.70 19.91
CA ILE A 30 8.13 -13.03 19.58
C ILE A 30 8.54 -13.40 18.15
N HIS A 31 9.01 -14.63 17.98
CA HIS A 31 9.11 -15.25 16.66
C HIS A 31 7.84 -16.06 16.38
N LEU A 32 7.17 -15.76 15.27
CA LEU A 32 5.95 -16.47 14.87
C LEU A 32 6.30 -17.64 13.95
N GLU A 33 5.93 -18.85 14.35
CA GLU A 33 6.07 -20.07 13.56
C GLU A 33 4.69 -20.64 13.21
N ASN A 34 4.59 -21.34 12.07
CA ASN A 34 3.34 -22.00 11.70
C ASN A 34 3.14 -23.27 12.55
N ALA A 35 2.30 -23.18 13.57
CA ALA A 35 2.02 -24.29 14.47
C ALA A 35 1.09 -25.38 13.88
N LEU A 36 0.55 -25.20 12.66
CA LEU A 36 -0.42 -26.16 12.10
C LEU A 36 0.20 -27.53 11.81
N SER A 37 1.51 -27.57 11.52
CA SER A 37 2.24 -28.84 11.35
C SER A 37 2.30 -29.65 12.65
N GLU A 38 2.36 -28.98 13.81
CA GLU A 38 2.38 -29.60 15.13
C GLU A 38 0.96 -29.90 15.68
N LEU A 39 -0.04 -29.12 15.26
CA LEU A 39 -1.44 -29.22 15.68
C LEU A 39 -2.31 -30.10 14.75
N SER A 40 -1.68 -30.88 13.87
CA SER A 40 -2.26 -31.65 12.76
C SER A 40 -3.34 -32.68 13.12
N SER A 41 -3.70 -32.82 14.41
CA SER A 41 -4.73 -33.75 14.91
C SER A 41 -6.08 -33.10 15.25
N ALA A 42 -6.24 -31.79 15.13
CA ALA A 42 -7.45 -31.08 15.54
C ALA A 42 -8.14 -30.40 14.37
N GLU A 43 -9.18 -31.04 13.82
CA GLU A 43 -10.07 -30.54 12.74
C GLU A 43 -10.69 -29.15 13.01
N GLN A 44 -10.54 -28.62 14.23
CA GLN A 44 -11.13 -27.36 14.69
C GLN A 44 -10.22 -26.14 14.52
N PHE A 45 -8.94 -26.30 14.20
CA PHE A 45 -8.02 -25.18 14.01
C PHE A 45 -7.69 -24.97 12.53
N THR A 46 -7.87 -23.74 12.07
CA THR A 46 -7.49 -23.30 10.71
C THR A 46 -6.42 -22.23 10.79
N THR A 47 -5.52 -22.20 9.81
CA THR A 47 -4.55 -21.11 9.70
C THR A 47 -5.27 -19.79 9.41
N PHE A 48 -4.77 -18.70 10.01
CA PHE A 48 -5.17 -17.36 9.61
C PHE A 48 -4.55 -17.05 8.25
N THR A 49 -5.35 -17.04 7.19
CA THR A 49 -4.91 -16.86 5.79
C THR A 49 -5.46 -15.58 5.14
N GLU A 50 -6.06 -14.69 5.91
CA GLU A 50 -6.56 -13.44 5.34
C GLU A 50 -5.41 -12.61 4.76
N GLU A 51 -5.63 -12.10 3.55
CA GLU A 51 -4.67 -11.18 2.95
C GLU A 51 -4.60 -9.91 3.77
N ASN A 52 -3.39 -9.36 3.91
CA ASN A 52 -3.18 -8.10 4.60
C ASN A 52 -4.03 -6.99 3.92
N PRO A 53 -5.03 -6.42 4.62
CA PRO A 53 -5.96 -5.46 4.03
C PRO A 53 -5.27 -4.15 3.62
N PHE A 54 -4.10 -3.86 4.20
CA PHE A 54 -3.32 -2.66 3.90
C PHE A 54 -2.31 -2.88 2.77
N LYS A 55 -2.14 -4.10 2.25
CA LYS A 55 -1.10 -4.43 1.26
C LYS A 55 -1.22 -3.58 -0.01
N ALA A 56 -2.42 -3.50 -0.58
CA ALA A 56 -2.66 -2.73 -1.81
C ALA A 56 -2.35 -1.23 -1.61
N MET A 57 -2.84 -0.68 -0.51
CA MET A 57 -2.63 0.72 -0.14
C MET A 57 -1.16 1.04 0.14
N LEU A 58 -0.45 0.13 0.82
CA LEU A 58 0.96 0.28 1.12
C LEU A 58 1.80 0.25 -0.17
N THR A 59 1.48 -0.63 -1.11
CA THR A 59 2.11 -0.65 -2.44
C THR A 59 1.88 0.67 -3.17
N LYS A 60 0.62 1.13 -3.26
CA LYS A 60 0.28 2.42 -3.88
C LYS A 60 1.04 3.59 -3.24
N SER A 61 1.13 3.62 -1.91
CA SER A 61 1.88 4.67 -1.20
C SER A 61 3.36 4.70 -1.56
N ARG A 62 3.98 3.52 -1.78
CA ARG A 62 5.38 3.40 -2.19
C ARG A 62 5.58 3.90 -3.61
N GLU A 63 4.66 3.59 -4.52
CA GLU A 63 4.69 4.08 -5.89
C GLU A 63 4.59 5.60 -5.94
N LEU A 64 3.66 6.19 -5.18
CA LEU A 64 3.53 7.64 -5.07
C LEU A 64 4.77 8.31 -4.49
N MET A 65 5.42 7.68 -3.50
CA MET A 65 6.66 8.18 -2.91
C MET A 65 7.82 8.27 -3.91
N LEU A 66 7.83 7.46 -4.97
CA LEU A 66 8.85 7.56 -6.03
C LEU A 66 8.73 8.87 -6.83
N LEU A 67 7.55 9.49 -6.84
CA LEU A 67 7.30 10.77 -7.52
C LEU A 67 7.72 11.98 -6.65
N VAL A 68 7.92 11.77 -5.35
CA VAL A 68 8.27 12.84 -4.42
C VAL A 68 9.76 13.17 -4.52
N LYS A 69 10.07 14.45 -4.70
CA LYS A 69 11.46 14.94 -4.70
C LYS A 69 11.95 15.11 -3.26
N ASN A 70 13.11 14.54 -2.96
CA ASN A 70 13.80 14.63 -1.65
C ASN A 70 12.92 14.21 -0.45
N PRO A 71 12.36 12.99 -0.45
CA PRO A 71 11.47 12.52 0.61
C PRO A 71 12.12 12.52 2.01
N GLU A 72 13.45 12.41 2.09
CA GLU A 72 14.22 12.43 3.32
C GLU A 72 14.15 13.75 4.11
N LYS A 73 13.72 14.84 3.45
CA LYS A 73 13.54 16.16 4.08
C LYS A 73 12.16 16.33 4.71
N ALA A 74 11.25 15.37 4.51
CA ALA A 74 9.90 15.44 5.04
C ALA A 74 9.89 15.26 6.56
N THR A 75 9.08 16.07 7.25
CA THR A 75 8.84 15.88 8.69
C THR A 75 7.88 14.72 8.89
N ILE A 76 8.26 13.76 9.74
CA ILE A 76 7.42 12.61 10.06
C ILE A 76 6.37 13.03 11.09
N SER A 77 5.10 12.92 10.73
CA SER A 77 3.97 13.11 11.65
C SER A 77 3.19 11.81 11.79
N LYS A 78 2.72 11.54 13.02
CA LYS A 78 1.79 10.43 13.25
C LYS A 78 0.43 10.76 12.64
N ILE A 79 -0.13 9.82 11.89
CA ILE A 79 -1.45 9.91 11.27
C ILE A 79 -2.19 8.58 11.49
N ASN A 80 -3.52 8.64 11.63
CA ASN A 80 -4.35 7.44 11.68
C ASN A 80 -4.44 6.80 10.28
N VAL A 81 -4.44 5.47 10.23
CA VAL A 81 -4.59 4.65 9.00
C VAL A 81 -5.75 5.13 8.12
N ASN A 82 -6.94 5.38 8.68
CA ASN A 82 -8.10 5.86 7.91
C ASN A 82 -7.87 7.22 7.25
N LYS A 83 -7.13 8.12 7.91
CA LYS A 83 -6.80 9.44 7.34
C LYS A 83 -5.71 9.31 6.29
N ALA A 84 -4.71 8.45 6.52
CA ALA A 84 -3.66 8.15 5.54
C ALA A 84 -4.27 7.56 4.27
N GLN A 85 -5.26 6.68 4.41
CA GLN A 85 -5.95 6.07 3.29
C GLN A 85 -6.63 7.09 2.39
N LYS A 86 -7.50 7.92 2.97
CA LYS A 86 -8.18 8.99 2.23
C LYS A 86 -7.20 9.98 1.58
N PHE A 87 -6.04 10.19 2.19
CA PHE A 87 -5.02 11.07 1.65
C PHE A 87 -4.33 10.47 0.42
N ILE A 88 -3.96 9.19 0.47
CA ILE A 88 -3.39 8.47 -0.67
C ILE A 88 -4.38 8.43 -1.83
N ASP A 89 -5.65 8.08 -1.56
CA ASP A 89 -6.68 7.99 -2.60
C ASP A 89 -6.90 9.34 -3.30
N LYS A 90 -6.90 10.44 -2.53
CA LYS A 90 -7.01 11.79 -3.08
C LYS A 90 -5.83 12.16 -3.99
N ILE A 91 -4.61 11.82 -3.60
CA ILE A 91 -3.41 12.11 -4.43
C ILE A 91 -3.48 11.32 -5.73
N ASP A 92 -3.91 10.06 -5.65
CA ASP A 92 -4.04 9.18 -6.81
C ASP A 92 -5.06 9.73 -7.82
N GLU A 93 -6.24 10.15 -7.34
CA GLU A 93 -7.27 10.81 -8.16
C GLU A 93 -6.73 12.08 -8.85
N GLN A 94 -6.02 12.93 -8.09
CA GLN A 94 -5.41 14.14 -8.66
C GLN A 94 -4.35 13.84 -9.73
N ILE A 95 -3.58 12.76 -9.57
CA ILE A 95 -2.59 12.35 -10.58
C ILE A 95 -3.27 11.86 -11.84
N ASP A 96 -4.36 11.10 -11.71
CA ASP A 96 -5.11 10.59 -12.85
C ASP A 96 -5.83 11.71 -13.63
N ASP A 97 -6.34 12.74 -12.93
CA ASP A 97 -6.86 13.95 -13.56
C ASP A 97 -5.78 14.65 -14.40
N ILE A 98 -4.60 14.88 -13.81
CA ILE A 98 -3.47 15.52 -14.50
C ILE A 98 -3.02 14.70 -15.71
N ARG A 99 -2.92 13.37 -15.58
CA ARG A 99 -2.56 12.48 -16.69
C ARG A 99 -3.57 12.57 -17.83
N THR A 100 -4.85 12.65 -17.49
CA THR A 100 -5.93 12.81 -18.48
C THR A 100 -5.82 14.15 -19.21
N GLU A 101 -5.54 15.23 -18.48
CA GLU A 101 -5.35 16.55 -19.06
C GLU A 101 -4.13 16.60 -19.99
N VAL A 102 -3.00 16.03 -19.57
CA VAL A 102 -1.78 15.90 -20.39
C VAL A 102 -2.08 15.16 -21.69
N ALA A 103 -2.74 14.00 -21.61
CA ALA A 103 -3.09 13.22 -22.80
C ALA A 103 -4.04 13.98 -23.75
N ASN A 104 -4.92 14.83 -23.22
CA ASN A 104 -5.80 15.67 -24.04
C ASN A 104 -5.01 16.81 -24.73
N LEU A 105 -4.10 17.45 -24.01
CA LEU A 105 -3.23 18.50 -24.57
C LEU A 105 -2.30 17.95 -25.64
N GLU A 106 -1.73 16.75 -25.45
CA GLU A 106 -0.90 16.07 -26.45
C GLU A 106 -1.69 15.83 -27.75
N LYS A 107 -2.93 15.33 -27.65
CA LYS A 107 -3.82 15.16 -28.81
C LYS A 107 -4.10 16.47 -29.54
N GLN A 108 -4.34 17.55 -28.80
CA GLN A 108 -4.58 18.87 -29.40
C GLN A 108 -3.33 19.40 -30.10
N MET A 109 -2.16 19.20 -29.49
CA MET A 109 -0.88 19.58 -30.07
C MET A 109 -0.60 18.80 -31.37
N ASP A 110 -0.85 17.50 -31.38
CA ASP A 110 -0.69 16.66 -32.58
C ASP A 110 -1.65 17.08 -33.70
N ALA A 111 -2.92 17.34 -33.38
CA ALA A 111 -3.90 17.85 -34.33
C ALA A 111 -3.47 19.20 -34.93
N LEU A 112 -3.01 20.13 -34.08
CA LEU A 112 -2.57 21.45 -34.53
C LEU A 112 -1.29 21.37 -35.38
N ASN A 113 -0.37 20.48 -35.04
CA ASN A 113 0.83 20.22 -35.83
C ASN A 113 0.50 19.63 -37.21
N GLN A 114 -0.50 18.75 -37.27
CA GLN A 114 -0.99 18.21 -38.53
C GLN A 114 -1.63 19.30 -39.39
N ASP A 115 -2.48 20.15 -38.81
CA ASP A 115 -3.09 21.29 -39.51
C ASP A 115 -2.02 22.28 -40.00
N TYR A 116 -1.03 22.58 -39.16
CA TYR A 116 0.10 23.42 -39.53
C TYR A 116 0.89 22.82 -40.69
N ALA A 117 1.17 21.52 -40.68
CA ALA A 117 1.89 20.84 -41.77
C ALA A 117 1.13 20.92 -43.11
N VAL A 118 -0.21 20.88 -43.08
CA VAL A 118 -1.05 21.08 -44.27
C VAL A 118 -1.01 22.52 -44.76
N LEU A 119 -0.99 23.50 -43.86
CA LEU A 119 -1.04 24.92 -44.20
C LEU A 119 0.33 25.54 -44.49
N ALA A 120 1.42 24.96 -43.98
CA ALA A 120 2.79 25.44 -44.16
C ALA A 120 3.21 25.65 -45.63
N PRO A 121 2.85 24.78 -46.60
CA PRO A 121 3.15 24.99 -48.02
C PRO A 121 2.42 26.20 -48.65
N PHE A 122 1.35 26.69 -48.03
CA PHE A 122 0.53 27.79 -48.55
C PHE A 122 0.89 29.15 -47.94
N LYS A 123 1.82 29.20 -46.97
CA LYS A 123 2.44 30.46 -46.52
C LYS A 123 3.45 30.93 -47.57
N THR A 124 2.93 31.62 -48.58
CA THR A 124 3.69 32.44 -49.54
C THR A 124 3.37 33.90 -49.28
#